data_AF-U9SK11-F1
#
_entry.id   AF-U9SK11-F1
#
_cell.length_a   1.000
_cell.length_b   1.000
_cell.length_c   1.000
_cell.angle_alpha   90.00
_cell.angle_beta   90.00
_cell.angle_gamma   90.00
#
_symmetry.space_group_name_H-M   'P 1'
#
loop_
_entity.id
_entity.type
_entity.pdbx_description
1 polymer ?
#
loop_
_entity_poly.entity_id
_entity_poly.type
_entity_poly.pdbx_seq_one_letter_code
_entity_poly.pdbx_strand_id
1 'polypeptide(L)'
;LRPCFSGIEVPQLIVQLIKKCLDANPLYRPEAHEIFKILQDWCSSDQSEIGKQIKEAEEINNTLPAISLSYETHSKAVYTSRLLNLNNLPEPKNSDDYFKQNDNITSIEFSGVFDLRDKIKNRKFRSKESKEKALN
;
A
#
# COMPACT_ATOMS: atom_id res chain seq x y z
N LEU A 1 12.18 2.57 -1.60
CA LEU A 1 10.84 2.39 -2.21
C LEU A 1 9.82 2.39 -1.08
N ARG A 2 8.68 3.05 -1.27
CA ARG A 2 7.54 2.94 -0.35
C ARG A 2 6.69 1.73 -0.77
N PRO A 3 6.00 1.04 0.16
CA PRO A 3 5.11 -0.06 -0.21
C PRO A 3 4.00 0.41 -1.15
N CYS A 4 3.64 -0.41 -2.13
CA CYS A 4 2.47 -0.21 -2.97
C CYS A 4 1.51 -1.38 -2.73
N PHE A 5 0.26 -1.07 -2.40
CA PHE A 5 -0.76 -2.07 -2.11
C PHE A 5 -1.60 -2.40 -3.35
N SER A 6 -0.98 -2.36 -4.53
CA SER A 6 -1.69 -2.60 -5.78
C SER A 6 -2.30 -4.01 -5.79
N GLY A 7 -3.63 -4.07 -5.82
CA GLY A 7 -4.35 -5.34 -5.92
C GLY A 7 -4.66 -6.01 -4.59
N ILE A 8 -4.53 -5.30 -3.46
CA ILE A 8 -5.14 -5.69 -2.18
C ILE A 8 -5.84 -4.47 -1.58
N GLU A 9 -6.91 -4.70 -0.84
CA GLU A 9 -7.52 -3.68 0.00
C GLU A 9 -6.82 -3.64 1.35
N VAL A 10 -6.56 -2.43 1.84
CA VAL A 10 -5.89 -2.19 3.12
C VAL A 10 -6.75 -1.22 3.93
N PRO A 11 -7.01 -1.49 5.21
CA PRO A 11 -7.74 -0.56 6.07
C PRO A 11 -7.18 0.86 6.00
N GLN A 12 -8.05 1.84 5.79
CA GLN A 12 -7.65 3.24 5.60
C GLN A 12 -6.89 3.79 6.80
N LEU A 13 -7.28 3.39 8.02
CA LEU A 13 -6.58 3.77 9.25
C LEU A 13 -5.13 3.28 9.28
N ILE A 14 -4.84 2.11 8.71
CA ILE A 14 -3.48 1.57 8.56
C ILE A 14 -2.69 2.42 7.55
N VAL A 15 -3.30 2.74 6.40
CA VAL A 15 -2.65 3.58 5.37
C VAL A 15 -2.29 4.95 5.94
N GLN A 16 -3.20 5.57 6.70
CA GLN A 16 -2.97 6.86 7.34
C GLN A 16 -1.84 6.81 8.38
N LEU A 17 -1.80 5.77 9.21
CA LEU A 17 -0.73 5.60 10.19
C LEU A 17 0.64 5.45 9.51
N ILE A 18 0.72 4.60 8.48
CA ILE A 18 1.96 4.41 7.71
C ILE A 18 2.41 5.71 7.04
N LYS A 19 1.48 6.52 6.52
CA LYS A 19 1.82 7.84 5.98
C LYS A 19 2.42 8.75 7.03
N LYS A 20 1.80 8.88 8.21
CA LYS A 20 2.38 9.69 9.29
C LYS A 20 3.80 9.22 9.64
N CYS A 21 4.03 7.90 9.74
CA CYS A 21 5.36 7.34 10.00
C CYS A 21 6.40 7.61 8.90
N LEU A 22 5.97 7.75 7.65
CA LEU A 22 6.83 7.94 6.48
C LEU A 22 6.97 9.40 6.04
N ASP A 23 6.42 10.33 6.81
CA ASP A 23 6.49 11.76 6.48
C ASP A 23 7.95 12.24 6.51
N ALA A 24 8.35 12.96 5.46
CA ALA A 24 9.65 13.58 5.36
C ALA A 24 9.90 14.60 6.49
N ASN A 25 8.86 15.30 6.96
CA ASN A 25 8.96 16.22 8.08
C ASN A 25 8.90 15.45 9.41
N PRO A 26 9.97 15.51 10.24
CA PRO A 26 9.99 14.85 11.55
C PRO A 26 8.85 15.25 12.49
N LEU A 27 8.34 16.48 12.38
CA LEU A 27 7.27 16.99 13.25
C LEU A 27 5.92 16.30 13.03
N TYR A 28 5.73 15.66 11.87
CA TYR A 28 4.51 14.92 11.55
C TYR A 28 4.65 13.41 11.76
N ARG A 29 5.84 12.94 12.16
CA ARG A 29 6.08 11.54 12.49
C ARG A 29 5.68 11.28 13.94
N PRO A 30 4.83 10.26 14.21
CA PRO A 30 4.46 9.92 15.56
C PRO A 30 5.65 9.28 16.28
N GLU A 31 5.71 9.50 17.58
CA GLU A 31 6.65 8.78 18.43
C GLU A 31 6.22 7.33 18.63
N ALA A 32 7.19 6.47 18.94
CA ALA A 32 6.94 5.04 19.16
C ALA A 32 5.85 4.78 20.23
N HIS A 33 5.80 5.62 21.27
CA HIS A 33 4.82 5.49 22.34
C HIS A 33 3.39 5.87 21.89
N GLU A 34 3.25 6.79 20.95
CA GLU A 34 1.96 7.17 20.36
C GLU A 34 1.44 6.05 19.45
N ILE A 35 2.33 5.47 18.63
CA ILE A 35 2.01 4.31 17.81
C ILE A 35 1.54 3.15 18.69
N PHE A 36 2.23 2.87 19.80
CA PHE A 36 1.84 1.82 20.73
C PHE A 36 0.41 2.01 21.26
N LYS A 37 0.05 3.23 21.67
CA LYS A 37 -1.32 3.54 22.15
C LYS A 37 -2.36 3.32 21.07
N ILE A 38 -2.11 3.81 19.85
CA ILE A 38 -3.01 3.61 18.70
C ILE A 38 -3.26 2.12 18.46
N LEU A 39 -2.19 1.31 18.44
CA LEU A 39 -2.29 -0.14 18.21
C LEU A 39 -3.00 -0.85 19.37
N GLN A 40 -2.75 -0.44 20.62
CA GLN A 40 -3.43 -0.98 21.80
C GLN A 40 -4.94 -0.70 21.76
N ASP A 41 -5.34 0.50 21.40
CA ASP A 41 -6.75 0.88 21.26
C ASP A 41 -7.44 0.03 20.18
N TRP A 42 -6.74 -0.21 19.07
CA TRP A 42 -7.22 -1.06 17.98
C TRP A 42 -7.43 -2.52 18.40
N CYS A 43 -6.52 -3.07 19.21
CA CYS A 43 -6.64 -4.44 19.72
C CYS A 43 -7.72 -4.61 20.79
N SER A 44 -8.14 -3.53 21.46
CA SER A 44 -9.00 -3.61 22.64
C SER A 44 -10.50 -3.65 22.32
N SER A 45 -10.90 -3.50 21.05
CA SER A 45 -12.31 -3.43 20.66
C SER A 45 -12.58 -4.09 19.31
N ASP A 46 -13.34 -5.20 19.36
CA ASP A 46 -13.82 -5.94 18.18
C ASP A 46 -14.83 -5.13 17.33
N GLN A 47 -15.37 -4.03 17.87
CA GLN A 47 -16.29 -3.11 17.19
C GLN A 47 -15.64 -1.77 16.85
N SER A 48 -14.32 -1.68 17.01
CA SER A 48 -13.55 -0.50 16.60
C SER A 48 -13.71 -0.26 15.10
N GLU A 49 -13.57 1.01 14.71
CA GLU A 49 -13.62 1.42 13.30
C GLU A 49 -12.59 0.65 12.46
N ILE A 50 -11.41 0.37 13.02
CA ILE A 50 -10.39 -0.45 12.36
C ILE A 50 -10.83 -1.90 12.19
N GLY A 51 -11.51 -2.50 13.18
CA GLY A 51 -12.02 -3.87 13.07
C GLY A 51 -13.02 -4.03 11.93
N LYS A 52 -13.88 -3.03 11.73
CA LYS A 52 -14.82 -2.99 10.59
C LYS A 52 -14.08 -2.90 9.26
N GLN A 53 -13.08 -2.02 9.15
CA GLN A 53 -12.26 -1.87 7.95
C GLN A 53 -11.44 -3.13 7.64
N ILE A 54 -10.93 -3.83 8.67
CA ILE A 54 -10.24 -5.12 8.51
C ILE A 54 -11.19 -6.16 7.91
N LYS A 55 -12.39 -6.29 8.48
CA LYS A 55 -13.38 -7.26 7.99
C LYS A 55 -13.77 -7.00 6.53
N GLU A 56 -14.03 -5.74 6.18
CA GLU A 56 -14.34 -5.35 4.80
C GLU A 56 -13.16 -5.67 3.85
N ALA A 57 -11.93 -5.36 4.24
CA ALA A 57 -10.75 -5.66 3.47
C ALA A 57 -10.55 -7.19 3.29
N GLU A 58 -10.78 -7.99 4.33
CA GLU A 58 -10.70 -9.44 4.26
C GLU A 58 -11.74 -10.05 3.31
N GLU A 59 -12.98 -9.58 3.36
CA GLU A 59 -14.05 -10.03 2.45
C GLU A 59 -13.67 -9.81 0.98
N ILE A 60 -13.06 -8.66 0.66
CA ILE A 60 -12.59 -8.36 -0.69
C ILE A 60 -11.35 -9.19 -1.04
N ASN A 61 -10.35 -9.21 -0.16
CA ASN A 61 -9.06 -9.84 -0.43
C ASN A 61 -9.14 -11.36 -0.55
N ASN A 62 -10.03 -12.02 0.19
CA ASN A 62 -10.24 -13.47 0.09
C ASN A 62 -10.80 -13.90 -1.27
N THR A 63 -11.40 -12.97 -2.03
CA THR A 63 -11.87 -13.24 -3.41
C THR A 63 -10.79 -13.07 -4.46
N LEU A 64 -9.63 -12.52 -4.08
CA LEU A 64 -8.52 -12.28 -5.00
C LEU A 64 -7.65 -13.53 -5.11
N PRO A 65 -7.08 -13.82 -6.30
CA PRO A 65 -6.10 -14.88 -6.43
C PRO A 65 -4.93 -14.61 -5.50
N ALA A 66 -4.40 -15.65 -4.84
CA ALA A 66 -3.19 -15.54 -4.03
C ALA A 66 -2.10 -14.84 -4.86
N ILE A 67 -1.72 -13.64 -4.45
CA ILE A 67 -0.67 -12.86 -5.13
C ILE A 67 0.64 -13.55 -4.78
N SER A 68 1.27 -14.23 -5.74
CA SER A 68 2.64 -14.68 -5.56
C SER A 68 3.56 -13.47 -5.68
N LEU A 69 4.21 -13.10 -4.58
CA LEU A 69 5.21 -12.05 -4.59
C LEU A 69 6.48 -12.61 -5.22
N SER A 70 6.65 -12.45 -6.53
CA SER A 70 7.92 -12.76 -7.19
C SER A 70 8.92 -11.64 -6.92
N TYR A 71 9.92 -11.91 -6.11
CA TYR A 71 11.04 -10.99 -5.93
C TYR A 71 12.13 -11.34 -6.95
N GLU A 72 12.40 -10.44 -7.88
CA GLU A 72 13.57 -10.53 -8.74
C GLU A 72 14.72 -9.75 -8.11
N THR A 73 15.85 -10.41 -7.93
CA THR A 73 17.07 -9.73 -7.48
C THR A 73 17.79 -9.14 -8.69
N HIS A 74 18.23 -7.90 -8.56
CA HIS A 74 18.97 -7.24 -9.63
C HIS A 74 20.45 -7.63 -9.49
N SER A 75 21.07 -8.12 -10.56
CA SER A 75 22.46 -8.64 -10.54
C SER A 75 23.51 -7.62 -10.07
N LYS A 76 23.22 -6.32 -10.19
CA LYS A 76 24.09 -5.21 -9.72
C LYS A 76 23.78 -4.71 -8.30
N ALA A 77 22.73 -5.20 -7.66
CA ALA A 77 22.40 -4.78 -6.30
C ALA A 77 23.30 -5.50 -5.29
N VAL A 78 23.81 -4.77 -4.30
CA VAL A 78 24.53 -5.38 -3.17
C VAL A 78 23.58 -5.47 -2.00
N TYR A 79 23.36 -6.69 -1.53
CA TYR A 79 22.42 -7.04 -0.46
C TYR A 79 23.10 -7.20 0.91
N THR A 80 24.41 -7.01 0.99
CA THR A 80 25.17 -6.98 2.23
C THR A 80 25.19 -5.57 2.82
N SER A 81 25.40 -5.49 4.13
CA SER A 81 25.57 -4.22 4.84
C SER A 81 26.81 -3.48 4.32
N ARG A 82 26.71 -2.16 4.24
CA ARG A 82 27.83 -1.27 3.89
C ARG A 82 27.63 0.09 4.53
N LEU A 83 28.74 0.79 4.79
CA LEU A 83 28.68 2.15 5.29
C LEU A 83 28.10 3.08 4.20
N LEU A 84 27.09 3.87 4.56
CA LEU A 84 26.50 4.87 3.68
C LEU A 84 27.16 6.22 3.96
N ASN A 85 27.64 6.89 2.92
CA ASN A 85 28.11 8.28 3.03
C ASN A 85 26.89 9.21 2.91
N LEU A 86 26.60 9.95 3.99
CA LEU A 86 25.42 10.81 4.09
C LEU A 86 25.73 12.30 3.84
N ASN A 87 27.00 12.66 3.62
CA ASN A 87 27.45 14.05 3.70
C ASN A 87 26.88 14.98 2.62
N ASN A 88 26.18 14.47 1.61
CA ASN A 88 25.62 15.25 0.49
C ASN A 88 24.22 14.77 0.07
N LEU A 89 23.42 14.26 1.00
CA LEU A 89 22.04 13.88 0.67
C LEU A 89 21.15 15.13 0.55
N PRO A 90 20.20 15.15 -0.40
CA PRO A 90 19.20 16.20 -0.46
C PRO A 90 18.30 16.14 0.78
N GLU A 91 17.66 17.27 1.10
CA GLU A 91 16.67 17.30 2.17
C GLU A 91 15.54 16.28 1.90
N PRO A 92 15.05 15.59 2.94
CA PRO A 92 13.89 14.72 2.80
C PRO A 92 12.70 15.49 2.25
N LYS A 93 12.09 14.99 1.16
CA LYS A 93 10.90 15.58 0.56
C LYS A 93 9.86 14.49 0.26
N ASN A 94 8.59 14.75 0.58
CA ASN A 94 7.47 13.92 0.15
C ASN A 94 7.18 14.11 -1.36
N SER A 95 6.49 13.15 -1.99
CA SER A 95 5.99 13.35 -3.35
C SER A 95 4.91 14.43 -3.39
N ASP A 96 4.77 15.12 -4.51
CA ASP A 96 3.81 16.23 -4.63
C ASP A 96 2.33 15.77 -4.52
N ASP A 97 2.07 14.47 -4.66
CA ASP A 97 0.76 13.83 -4.53
C ASP A 97 0.56 13.07 -3.21
N TYR A 98 1.51 13.16 -2.28
CA TYR A 98 1.57 12.31 -1.09
C TYR A 98 0.28 12.35 -0.23
N PHE A 99 -0.36 13.51 -0.11
CA PHE A 99 -1.60 13.70 0.63
C PHE A 99 -2.87 13.59 -0.23
N LYS A 100 -2.73 13.43 -1.57
CA LYS A 100 -3.88 13.42 -2.49
C LYS A 100 -4.57 12.05 -2.57
N GLN A 101 -3.83 10.96 -2.35
CA GLN A 101 -4.36 9.60 -2.48
C GLN A 101 -4.50 8.92 -1.12
N ASN A 102 -5.70 8.79 -0.57
CA ASN A 102 -5.87 8.14 0.74
C ASN A 102 -5.79 6.62 0.71
N ASP A 103 -5.92 6.03 -0.48
CA ASP A 103 -6.05 4.57 -0.62
C ASP A 103 -4.69 3.87 -0.80
N ASN A 104 -3.60 4.62 -0.99
CA ASN A 104 -2.26 4.08 -1.23
C ASN A 104 -1.15 4.92 -0.57
N ILE A 105 -0.04 4.26 -0.21
CA ILE A 105 1.15 4.90 0.37
C ILE A 105 2.05 5.50 -0.73
N THR A 106 2.07 4.88 -1.91
CA THR A 106 2.93 5.25 -3.03
C THR A 106 2.12 5.90 -4.14
N SER A 107 2.68 6.97 -4.73
CA SER A 107 2.15 7.58 -5.95
C SER A 107 1.94 6.56 -7.06
N ILE A 108 0.76 6.58 -7.68
CA ILE A 108 0.48 5.78 -8.89
C ILE A 108 1.44 6.15 -10.03
N GLU A 109 1.89 7.41 -10.09
CA GLU A 109 2.83 7.89 -11.14
C GLU A 109 4.22 7.26 -11.01
N PHE A 110 4.65 6.93 -9.79
CA PHE A 110 5.98 6.36 -9.54
C PHE A 110 6.02 4.83 -9.53
N SER A 111 4.85 4.18 -9.48
CA SER A 111 4.75 2.72 -9.27
C SER A 111 4.64 1.91 -10.55
N GLY A 112 4.49 2.54 -11.73
CA GLY A 112 4.27 1.83 -13.00
C GLY A 112 2.94 1.05 -13.04
N VAL A 113 2.04 1.28 -12.08
CA VAL A 113 0.81 0.48 -11.86
C VAL A 113 -0.31 0.78 -12.86
N PHE A 114 -0.22 1.86 -13.63
CA PHE A 114 -1.16 2.15 -14.73
C PHE A 114 -1.40 0.92 -15.61
N ASP A 115 -0.31 0.22 -15.95
CA ASP A 115 -0.33 -0.90 -16.87
C ASP A 115 -1.03 -2.14 -16.29
N LEU A 116 -1.02 -2.32 -14.96
CA LEU A 116 -1.69 -3.43 -14.27
C LEU A 116 -3.18 -3.16 -14.05
N ARG A 117 -3.55 -1.93 -13.67
CA ARG A 117 -4.96 -1.55 -13.47
C ARG A 117 -5.73 -1.63 -14.78
N ASP A 118 -5.15 -1.20 -15.89
CA ASP A 118 -5.77 -1.28 -17.21
C ASP A 118 -5.87 -2.73 -17.71
N LYS A 119 -4.87 -3.58 -17.43
CA LYS A 119 -4.96 -5.02 -17.69
C LYS A 119 -6.07 -5.70 -16.88
N ILE A 120 -6.25 -5.35 -15.60
CA ILE A 120 -7.30 -5.93 -14.74
C ILE A 120 -8.70 -5.47 -15.21
N LYS A 121 -8.87 -4.18 -15.53
CA LYS A 121 -10.13 -3.66 -16.10
C LYS A 121 -10.50 -4.37 -17.40
N ASN A 122 -9.53 -4.52 -18.31
CA ASN A 122 -9.73 -5.22 -19.58
C ASN A 122 -10.06 -6.72 -19.39
N ARG A 123 -9.48 -7.38 -18.39
CA ARG A 123 -9.83 -8.77 -18.05
C ARG A 123 -11.25 -8.91 -17.50
N LYS A 124 -11.69 -8.01 -16.62
CA LYS A 124 -13.09 -8.00 -16.11
C LYS A 124 -14.11 -7.71 -17.21
N PHE A 125 -13.77 -6.85 -18.17
CA PHE A 125 -14.63 -6.57 -19.32
C PHE A 125 -14.80 -7.81 -20.22
N ARG A 126 -13.69 -8.47 -20.58
CA ARG A 126 -13.74 -9.69 -21.41
C ARG A 126 -14.48 -10.85 -20.75
N SER A 127 -14.37 -11.02 -19.43
CA SER A 127 -15.08 -12.09 -18.73
C SER A 127 -16.60 -11.86 -18.65
N LYS A 128 -17.05 -10.60 -18.60
CA LYS A 128 -18.47 -10.25 -18.72
C LYS A 128 -19.00 -10.54 -20.13
N GLU A 129 -18.29 -10.10 -21.17
CA GLU A 129 -18.68 -10.32 -22.56
C GLU A 129 -18.77 -11.82 -22.93
N SER A 130 -17.86 -12.62 -22.37
CA SER A 130 -17.84 -14.08 -22.58
C SER A 130 -19.00 -14.81 -21.90
N LYS A 131 -19.49 -14.28 -20.76
CA LYS A 131 -20.67 -14.82 -20.07
C LYS A 131 -21.97 -14.44 -20.78
N GLU A 132 -22.04 -13.24 -21.35
CA GLU A 132 -23.21 -12.75 -22.09
C GLU A 132 -23.40 -13.51 -23.41
N LYS A 133 -22.30 -13.84 -24.11
CA LYS A 133 -22.32 -14.69 -25.32
C LYS A 133 -22.66 -16.16 -25.06
N ALA A 134 -22.52 -16.64 -23.83
CA ALA A 134 -22.85 -18.03 -23.47
C ALA A 134 -24.32 -18.22 -23.06
N LEU A 135 -25.08 -17.12 -22.91
CA LEU A 135 -26.48 -17.12 -22.49
C LEU A 135 -27.46 -16.88 -23.65
N ASN A 136 -26.95 -16.54 -24.84
CA ASN A 136 -27.70 -16.41 -26.10
C ASN A 136 -27.33 -17.53 -27.06
#